data_AF-A0A0M3V8B3-F1
#
_entry.id   AF-A0A0M3V8B3-F1
#
_cell.length_a   1.000
_cell.length_b   1.000
_cell.length_c   1.000
_cell.angle_alpha   90.00
_cell.angle_beta   90.00
_cell.angle_gamma   90.00
#
_symmetry.space_group_name_H-M   'P 1'
#
loop_
_entity.id
_entity.type
_entity.pdbx_description
1 polymer ?
#
loop_
_entity_poly.entity_id
_entity_poly.type
_entity_poly.pdbx_seq_one_letter_code
_entity_poly.pdbx_strand_id
1 'polypeptide(L)'
;MNDHLDLTVYERSLIDNGVRIAMKENDKSSVGSTDELIKKYHQDSNLGLFELRSKIKTHDLGKYEDLSLNDLKLITNCLTLWNDFTYQKSLEETEKHKVEYYKNCELQMSALREKLSAIELHTMYSGLL
;
A
#
# COMPACT_ATOMS: atom_id res chain seq x y z
N MET A 1 1.74 -7.84 25.09
CA MET A 1 1.94 -7.97 23.64
C MET A 1 2.25 -6.57 23.14
N ASN A 2 3.20 -6.37 22.23
CA ASN A 2 3.61 -5.01 21.87
C ASN A 2 2.50 -4.33 21.06
N ASP A 3 1.98 -3.21 21.56
CA ASP A 3 0.97 -2.36 20.90
C ASP A 3 1.62 -1.52 19.77
N HIS A 4 2.52 -2.13 19.00
CA HIS A 4 3.31 -1.46 17.97
C HIS A 4 3.24 -2.20 16.64
N LEU A 5 2.87 -1.48 15.57
CA LEU A 5 3.01 -1.91 14.19
C LEU A 5 4.50 -1.86 13.86
N ASP A 6 5.24 -2.92 14.19
CA ASP A 6 6.66 -2.97 13.89
C ASP A 6 6.87 -3.31 12.40
N LEU A 7 6.73 -2.30 11.54
CA LEU A 7 7.13 -2.40 10.14
C LEU A 7 8.63 -2.18 10.03
N THR A 8 9.30 -3.20 9.52
CA THR A 8 10.69 -3.12 9.08
C THR A 8 10.85 -2.01 8.02
N VAL A 9 12.09 -1.50 7.89
CA VAL A 9 12.45 -0.53 6.83
C VAL A 9 12.03 -1.04 5.45
N TYR A 10 12.16 -2.35 5.23
CA TYR A 10 11.79 -2.99 3.98
C TYR A 10 10.26 -2.96 3.75
N GLU A 11 9.46 -3.36 4.73
CA GLU A 11 7.99 -3.32 4.62
C GLU A 11 7.48 -1.89 4.42
N ARG A 12 8.08 -0.89 5.09
CA ARG A 12 7.77 0.52 4.83
C ARG A 12 8.07 0.93 3.39
N SER A 13 9.19 0.46 2.84
CA SER A 13 9.52 0.69 1.43
C SER A 13 8.53 0.00 0.49
N LEU A 14 8.03 -1.18 0.84
CA LEU A 14 6.99 -1.85 0.07
C LEU A 14 5.72 -1.01 0.03
N ILE A 15 5.26 -0.52 1.18
CA ILE A 15 4.06 0.31 1.24
C ILE A 15 4.27 1.62 0.47
N ASP A 16 5.43 2.29 0.61
CA ASP A 16 5.76 3.51 -0.13
C ASP A 16 5.65 3.31 -1.66
N ASN A 17 6.12 2.15 -2.14
CA ASN A 17 6.05 1.80 -3.55
C ASN A 17 4.62 1.55 -4.01
N GLY A 18 3.81 0.82 -3.23
CA GLY A 18 2.40 0.61 -3.52
C GLY A 18 1.63 1.93 -3.60
N VAL A 19 1.85 2.83 -2.64
CA VAL A 19 1.21 4.16 -2.62
C VAL A 19 1.61 4.98 -3.85
N ARG A 20 2.89 5.00 -4.23
CA ARG A 20 3.37 5.71 -5.43
C ARG A 20 2.73 5.18 -6.72
N ILE A 21 2.55 3.86 -6.82
CA ILE A 21 1.90 3.24 -7.97
C ILE A 21 0.44 3.66 -8.05
N ALA A 22 -0.30 3.61 -6.94
CA ALA A 22 -1.68 4.07 -6.87
C ALA A 22 -1.81 5.55 -7.27
N MET A 23 -0.92 6.41 -6.78
CA MET A 23 -0.91 7.83 -7.15
C MET A 23 -0.72 8.03 -8.65
N LYS A 24 0.21 7.27 -9.25
CA LYS A 24 0.49 7.34 -10.69
C LYS A 24 -0.70 6.86 -11.53
N GLU A 25 -1.42 5.83 -11.11
CA GLU A 25 -2.61 5.36 -11.81
C GLU A 25 -3.77 6.35 -11.71
N ASN A 26 -3.95 6.98 -10.55
CA ASN A 26 -4.89 8.09 -10.38
C ASN A 26 -4.54 9.28 -11.29
N ASP A 27 -3.26 9.66 -11.37
CA ASP A 27 -2.82 10.76 -12.25
C ASP A 27 -3.10 10.45 -13.72
N LYS A 28 -2.81 9.22 -14.17
CA LYS A 28 -3.15 8.77 -15.53
C LYS A 28 -4.64 8.83 -15.80
N SER A 29 -5.45 8.35 -14.84
CA SER A 29 -6.92 8.31 -14.97
C SER A 29 -7.52 9.71 -14.99
N SER A 30 -6.99 10.62 -14.17
CA SER A 30 -7.36 12.04 -14.17
C SER A 30 -7.02 12.71 -15.51
N VAL A 31 -5.77 12.58 -15.99
CA VAL A 31 -5.34 13.20 -17.24
C VAL A 31 -6.10 12.65 -18.45
N GLY A 32 -6.42 11.35 -18.44
CA GLY A 32 -7.14 10.68 -19.52
C GLY A 32 -8.65 10.96 -19.56
N SER A 33 -9.22 11.52 -18.50
CA SER A 33 -10.67 11.83 -18.44
C SER A 33 -10.99 13.21 -19.04
N THR A 34 -12.17 13.36 -19.62
CA THR A 34 -12.77 14.67 -19.95
C THR A 34 -13.77 15.15 -18.90
N ASP A 35 -14.18 14.26 -17.99
CA ASP A 35 -15.13 14.53 -16.92
C ASP A 35 -14.40 15.17 -15.71
N GLU A 36 -14.82 16.39 -15.35
CA GLU A 36 -14.23 17.15 -14.25
C GLU A 36 -14.46 16.52 -12.87
N LEU A 37 -15.58 15.80 -12.66
CA LEU A 37 -15.85 15.09 -11.41
C LEU A 37 -14.87 13.93 -11.24
N ILE A 38 -14.63 13.18 -12.32
CA ILE A 38 -13.66 12.08 -12.32
C ILE A 38 -12.25 12.59 -12.05
N LYS A 39 -11.86 13.71 -12.68
CA LYS A 39 -10.56 14.36 -12.41
C LYS A 39 -10.39 14.72 -10.94
N LYS A 40 -11.39 15.43 -10.39
CA LYS A 40 -11.36 15.86 -9.01
C LYS A 40 -11.30 14.67 -8.04
N TYR A 41 -12.07 13.62 -8.30
CA TYR A 41 -12.04 12.40 -7.51
C TYR A 41 -10.63 11.80 -7.41
N HIS A 42 -9.92 11.66 -8.52
CA HIS A 42 -8.55 11.11 -8.51
C HIS A 42 -7.54 12.05 -7.86
N GLN A 43 -7.70 13.37 -8.00
CA GLN A 43 -6.87 14.36 -7.32
C GLN A 43 -7.06 14.31 -5.80
N ASP A 44 -8.31 14.27 -5.33
CA ASP A 44 -8.65 14.15 -3.91
C ASP A 44 -8.15 12.82 -3.34
N SER A 45 -8.26 11.73 -4.11
CA SER A 45 -7.68 10.42 -3.75
C SER A 45 -6.15 10.50 -3.59
N ASN A 46 -5.46 11.22 -4.48
CA ASN A 46 -4.01 11.41 -4.40
C ASN A 46 -3.56 12.24 -3.19
N LEU A 47 -4.39 13.18 -2.73
CA LEU A 47 -4.13 13.92 -1.50
C LEU A 47 -4.11 12.97 -0.29
N GLY A 48 -5.12 12.10 -0.16
CA GLY A 48 -5.17 11.11 0.92
C GLY A 48 -4.00 10.11 0.87
N LEU A 49 -3.59 9.69 -0.33
CA LEU A 49 -2.41 8.84 -0.53
C LEU A 49 -1.11 9.55 -0.12
N PHE A 50 -0.99 10.86 -0.39
CA PHE A 50 0.16 11.65 0.02
C PHE A 50 0.27 11.77 1.55
N GLU A 51 -0.85 12.01 2.23
CA GLU A 51 -0.91 12.04 3.70
C GLU A 51 -0.50 10.69 4.31
N LEU A 52 -1.07 9.60 3.80
CA LEU A 52 -0.70 8.24 4.20
C LEU A 52 0.81 7.99 4.03
N ARG A 53 1.36 8.39 2.88
CA ARG A 53 2.80 8.26 2.59
C ARG A 53 3.66 9.04 3.58
N SER A 54 3.22 10.22 4.00
CA SER A 54 3.90 11.02 5.01
C SER A 54 3.95 10.26 6.34
N LYS A 55 2.81 9.71 6.79
CA LYS A 55 2.71 8.88 7.99
C LYS A 55 3.65 7.66 7.94
N ILE A 56 3.73 6.97 6.81
CA ILE A 56 4.60 5.78 6.64
C ILE A 56 6.09 6.08 6.81
N LYS A 57 6.49 7.31 6.44
CA LYS A 57 7.89 7.74 6.43
C LYS A 57 8.38 8.32 7.74
N THR A 58 7.49 8.65 8.68
CA THR A 58 7.92 9.15 9.98
C THR A 58 8.64 8.06 10.76
N HIS A 59 9.75 8.44 11.40
CA HIS A 59 10.63 7.50 12.10
C HIS A 59 9.95 6.84 13.32
N ASP A 60 8.99 7.54 13.93
CA ASP A 60 8.31 7.18 15.18
C ASP A 60 6.97 6.46 15.02
N LEU A 61 6.77 5.73 13.91
CA LEU A 61 5.62 4.84 13.71
C LEU A 61 5.46 3.70 14.75
N GLY A 62 6.31 3.69 15.77
CA GLY A 62 6.31 2.75 16.88
C GLY A 62 5.16 2.93 17.88
N LYS A 63 4.03 3.56 17.52
CA LYS A 63 2.76 3.46 18.26
C LYS A 63 1.64 3.31 17.23
N TYR A 64 0.75 2.32 17.40
CA TYR A 64 -0.43 2.12 16.52
C TYR A 64 -1.35 3.36 16.42
N GLU A 65 -1.18 4.36 17.29
CA GLU A 65 -2.09 5.49 17.47
C GLU A 65 -2.22 6.44 16.25
N ASP A 66 -1.33 6.36 15.24
CA ASP A 66 -1.35 7.28 14.09
C ASP A 66 -2.01 6.73 12.80
N LEU A 67 -2.25 5.42 12.70
CA LEU A 67 -2.90 4.81 11.53
C LEU A 67 -4.33 4.39 11.86
N SER A 68 -5.29 5.07 11.24
CA SER A 68 -6.69 4.70 11.31
C SER A 68 -6.97 3.37 10.59
N LEU A 69 -8.12 2.75 10.88
CA LEU A 69 -8.62 1.61 10.10
C LEU A 69 -8.69 1.91 8.59
N ASN A 70 -9.00 3.16 8.23
CA ASN A 70 -9.01 3.60 6.83
C ASN A 70 -7.61 3.63 6.23
N ASP A 71 -6.60 4.04 6.99
CA ASP A 71 -5.20 4.00 6.55
C ASP A 71 -4.78 2.55 6.29
N LEU A 72 -5.11 1.61 7.19
CA LEU A 72 -4.81 0.18 7.00
C LEU A 72 -5.47 -0.39 5.73
N LYS A 73 -6.75 -0.09 5.51
CA LYS A 73 -7.46 -0.49 4.27
C LYS A 73 -6.83 0.12 3.03
N LEU A 74 -6.44 1.39 3.09
CA LEU A 74 -5.81 2.08 1.98
C LEU A 74 -4.44 1.48 1.65
N ILE A 75 -3.64 1.14 2.65
CA ILE A 75 -2.37 0.41 2.49
C ILE A 75 -2.62 -0.94 1.80
N THR A 76 -3.58 -1.72 2.27
CA THR A 76 -3.92 -3.03 1.70
C THR A 76 -4.34 -2.93 0.23
N ASN A 77 -5.13 -1.91 -0.12
CA ASN A 77 -5.52 -1.64 -1.51
C ASN A 77 -4.31 -1.28 -2.38
N CYS A 78 -3.40 -0.42 -1.88
CA CYS A 78 -2.18 -0.04 -2.58
C CYS A 78 -1.26 -1.25 -2.83
N LEU A 79 -1.11 -2.12 -1.84
CA LEU A 79 -0.31 -3.35 -1.98
C LEU A 79 -0.95 -4.33 -2.96
N THR A 80 -2.28 -4.46 -2.97
CA THR A 80 -2.99 -5.30 -3.93
C THR A 80 -2.79 -4.80 -5.36
N LEU A 81 -2.97 -3.49 -5.59
CA LEU A 81 -2.71 -2.89 -6.90
C LEU A 81 -1.27 -3.14 -7.36
N TRP A 82 -0.29 -2.97 -6.46
CA TRP A 82 1.10 -3.24 -6.81
C TRP A 82 1.37 -4.72 -7.08
N ASN A 83 0.75 -5.62 -6.32
CA ASN A 83 0.85 -7.05 -6.57
C ASN A 83 0.33 -7.40 -7.97
N ASP A 84 -0.79 -6.82 -8.38
CA ASP A 84 -1.35 -7.00 -9.72
C ASP A 84 -0.39 -6.48 -10.80
N PHE A 85 0.18 -5.28 -10.63
CA PHE A 85 1.20 -4.76 -11.56
C PHE A 85 2.42 -5.66 -11.67
N THR A 86 2.89 -6.17 -10.53
CA THR A 86 4.07 -7.03 -10.45
C THR A 86 3.79 -8.38 -11.11
N TYR A 87 2.61 -8.94 -10.88
CA TYR A 87 2.15 -10.17 -11.50
C TYR A 87 2.06 -10.02 -13.02
N GLN A 88 1.42 -8.95 -13.54
CA GLN A 88 1.34 -8.70 -14.98
C GLN A 88 2.72 -8.63 -15.63
N LYS A 89 3.68 -7.93 -15.00
CA LYS A 89 5.07 -7.90 -15.49
C LYS A 89 5.75 -9.26 -15.46
N SER A 90 5.44 -10.09 -14.47
CA SER A 90 6.04 -11.42 -14.36
C SER A 90 5.60 -12.37 -15.49
N LEU A 91 4.39 -12.18 -16.05
CA LEU A 91 3.88 -12.99 -17.16
C LEU A 91 4.64 -12.75 -18.47
N GLU A 92 5.21 -11.56 -18.63
CA GLU A 92 5.98 -11.17 -19.81
C GLU A 92 7.48 -11.46 -19.65
N GLU A 93 7.90 -11.87 -18.45
CA GLU A 93 9.31 -12.01 -18.10
C GLU A 93 9.85 -13.40 -18.45
N THR A 94 11.01 -13.42 -19.12
CA THR A 94 11.66 -14.66 -19.58
C THR A 94 13.06 -14.83 -18.98
N GLU A 95 13.64 -13.77 -18.44
CA GLU A 95 14.95 -13.83 -17.80
C GLU A 95 14.82 -14.46 -16.41
N LYS A 96 15.44 -15.65 -16.22
CA LYS A 96 15.33 -16.46 -15.00
C LYS A 96 15.53 -15.68 -13.69
N HIS A 97 16.48 -14.75 -13.66
CA HIS A 97 16.75 -13.95 -12.46
C HIS A 97 15.65 -12.93 -12.14
N LYS A 98 14.96 -12.42 -13.16
CA LYS A 98 13.81 -11.51 -13.01
C LYS A 98 12.54 -12.25 -12.64
N VAL A 99 12.34 -13.47 -13.16
CA VAL A 99 11.26 -14.37 -12.73
C VAL A 99 11.35 -14.65 -11.22
N GLU A 100 12.55 -15.01 -10.73
CA GLU A 100 12.77 -15.24 -9.29
C GLU A 100 12.57 -13.97 -8.46
N TYR A 101 12.97 -12.81 -8.99
CA TYR A 101 12.70 -11.51 -8.37
C TYR A 101 11.19 -11.27 -8.18
N TYR A 102 10.38 -11.47 -9.23
CA TYR A 102 8.93 -11.25 -9.14
C TYR A 102 8.24 -12.20 -8.17
N LYS A 103 8.66 -13.47 -8.15
CA LYS A 103 8.19 -14.46 -7.16
C LYS A 103 8.49 -14.03 -5.73
N ASN A 104 9.70 -13.51 -5.48
CA ASN A 104 10.06 -12.98 -4.17
C ASN A 104 9.21 -11.77 -3.78
N CYS A 105 8.96 -10.85 -4.71
CA CYS A 105 8.07 -9.72 -4.48
C CYS A 105 6.66 -10.15 -4.07
N GLU A 106 6.09 -11.15 -4.75
CA GLU A 106 4.77 -11.71 -4.42
C GLU A 106 4.71 -12.27 -3.00
N LEU A 107 5.71 -13.06 -2.60
CA LEU A 107 5.81 -13.62 -1.25
C LEU A 107 5.89 -12.51 -0.19
N GLN A 108 6.72 -11.50 -0.44
CA GLN A 108 6.93 -10.38 0.47
C GLN A 108 5.67 -9.51 0.63
N MET A 109 4.97 -9.23 -0.47
CA MET A 109 3.69 -8.51 -0.43
C MET A 109 2.59 -9.32 0.25
N SER A 110 2.57 -10.64 0.08
CA SER A 110 1.58 -11.52 0.71
C SER A 110 1.78 -11.60 2.23
N ALA A 111 3.01 -11.81 2.69
CA ALA A 111 3.34 -11.80 4.11
C ALA A 111 2.99 -10.45 4.78
N LEU A 112 3.28 -9.34 4.11
CA LEU A 112 2.93 -8.01 4.61
C LEU A 112 1.41 -7.82 4.70
N ARG A 113 0.64 -8.27 3.70
CA ARG A 113 -0.83 -8.22 3.73
C ARG A 113 -1.41 -9.04 4.87
N GLU A 114 -0.91 -10.26 5.11
CA GLU A 114 -1.34 -11.09 6.24
C GLU A 114 -1.09 -10.40 7.58
N LYS A 115 0.09 -9.79 7.74
CA LYS A 115 0.43 -9.00 8.94
C LYS A 115 -0.52 -7.82 9.14
N LEU A 116 -0.84 -7.08 8.08
CA LEU A 116 -1.79 -5.97 8.14
C LEU A 116 -3.22 -6.44 8.46
N SER A 117 -3.66 -7.56 7.89
CA SER A 117 -4.99 -8.14 8.16
C SER A 117 -5.14 -8.61 9.61
N ALA A 118 -4.10 -9.20 10.20
CA ALA A 118 -4.12 -9.58 11.61
C ALA A 118 -4.32 -8.36 12.53
N ILE A 119 -3.75 -7.22 12.12
CA ILE A 119 -3.82 -5.95 12.86
C ILE A 119 -5.16 -5.27 12.66
N GLU A 120 -5.69 -5.26 11.44
CA GLU A 120 -7.04 -4.80 11.14
C GLU A 120 -8.06 -5.57 12.00
N LEU A 121 -7.96 -6.90 12.04
CA LEU A 121 -8.81 -7.76 12.85
C LEU A 121 -8.70 -7.40 14.33
N HIS A 122 -7.48 -7.30 14.86
CA HIS A 122 -7.27 -6.91 16.26
C HIS A 122 -7.90 -5.55 16.57
N THR A 123 -7.71 -4.55 15.71
CA THR A 123 -8.26 -3.19 15.87
C THR A 123 -9.79 -3.21 15.92
N MET A 124 -10.44 -3.98 15.04
CA MET A 124 -11.90 -4.11 15.02
C MET A 124 -12.47 -4.76 16.29
N TYR A 125 -11.81 -5.80 16.83
CA TYR A 125 -12.34 -6.58 17.96
C TYR A 125 -11.90 -6.08 19.34
N SER A 126 -10.80 -5.35 19.43
CA SER A 126 -10.31 -4.79 20.70
C SER A 126 -10.97 -3.46 21.07
N GLY A 127 -11.69 -2.80 20.14
CA GLY A 127 -12.30 -1.50 20.39
C GLY A 127 -11.30 -0.36 20.61
N LEU A 128 -10.02 -0.58 20.29
CA LEU A 128 -8.96 0.42 20.34
C LEU A 128 -9.04 1.30 19.08
N LEU A 129 -9.79 2.41 19.18
CA LEU A 129 -9.68 3.63 18.38
C LEU A 129 -10.01 4.83 19.28
#